data_AF-A0AAN6JZN8-F1
#
_entry.id   AF-A0AAN6JZN8-F1
#
_cell.length_a   1.000
_cell.length_b   1.000
_cell.length_c   1.000
_cell.angle_alpha   90.00
_cell.angle_beta   90.00
_cell.angle_gamma   90.00
#
_symmetry.space_group_name_H-M   'P 1'
#
loop_
_entity.id
_entity.type
_entity.pdbx_description
1 polymer ?
#
loop_
_entity_poly.entity_id
_entity_poly.type
_entity_poly.pdbx_seq_one_letter_code
_entity_poly.pdbx_strand_id
1 'polypeptide(L)'
;MSQTQYALSNREADELNKKVKAEALIKCDPIVREFAACASGRTISVAWACRDLHKKLQECLRPHTDAEAMERARIAFLAEKRKRSS
;
A
#
# COMPACT_ATOMS: atom_id res chain seq x y z
N MET A 1 -31.10 -7.09 -6.89
CA MET A 1 -29.90 -6.31 -6.51
C MET A 1 -28.82 -7.29 -6.10
N SER A 2 -27.69 -7.33 -6.81
CA SER A 2 -26.66 -8.36 -6.62
C SER A 2 -25.85 -8.09 -5.35
N GLN A 3 -25.63 -9.11 -4.52
CA GLN A 3 -24.87 -9.02 -3.26
C GLN A 3 -23.42 -8.54 -3.46
N THR A 4 -22.91 -8.61 -4.69
CA THR A 4 -21.54 -8.24 -5.07
C THR A 4 -21.23 -6.74 -4.95
N GLN A 5 -22.23 -5.87 -4.78
CA GLN A 5 -22.02 -4.42 -4.67
C GLN A 5 -21.68 -3.93 -3.25
N TYR A 6 -21.86 -4.78 -2.22
CA TYR A 6 -21.73 -4.39 -0.82
C TYR A 6 -20.40 -4.83 -0.18
N ALA A 7 -19.69 -5.77 -0.80
CA ALA A 7 -18.42 -6.29 -0.31
C ALA A 7 -17.39 -6.39 -1.43
N LEU A 8 -16.11 -6.23 -1.07
CA LEU A 8 -15.00 -6.56 -1.96
C LEU A 8 -14.81 -8.07 -1.97
N SER A 9 -14.67 -8.65 -3.16
CA SER A 9 -14.11 -9.99 -3.29
C SER A 9 -12.64 -10.00 -2.88
N ASN A 10 -12.09 -11.18 -2.55
CA ASN A 10 -10.67 -11.34 -2.18
C ASN A 10 -9.73 -10.79 -3.26
N ARG A 11 -10.08 -10.99 -4.53
CA ARG A 11 -9.29 -10.47 -5.67
C ARG A 11 -9.31 -8.94 -5.70
N GLU A 12 -10.48 -8.33 -5.57
CA GLU A 12 -10.60 -6.86 -5.57
C GLU A 12 -9.87 -6.25 -4.35
N ALA A 13 -9.94 -6.90 -3.19
CA ALA A 13 -9.22 -6.46 -2.00
C ALA A 13 -7.70 -6.52 -2.21
N ASP A 14 -7.17 -7.59 -2.80
CA ASP A 14 -5.75 -7.72 -3.13
C ASP A 14 -5.29 -6.67 -4.16
N GLU A 15 -6.06 -6.48 -5.24
CA GLU A 15 -5.79 -5.46 -6.26
C GLU A 15 -5.80 -4.05 -5.66
N LEU A 16 -6.76 -3.73 -4.80
CA LEU A 16 -6.84 -2.45 -4.09
C LEU A 16 -5.62 -2.26 -3.18
N ASN A 17 -5.25 -3.29 -2.41
CA ASN A 17 -4.10 -3.23 -1.53
C ASN A 17 -2.80 -2.98 -2.30
N LYS A 18 -2.61 -3.66 -3.44
CA LYS A 18 -1.46 -3.45 -4.32
C LYS A 18 -1.43 -2.03 -4.86
N LYS A 19 -2.57 -1.51 -5.31
CA LYS A 19 -2.69 -0.14 -5.82
C LYS A 19 -2.31 0.90 -4.76
N VAL A 20 -2.91 0.82 -3.56
CA VAL A 20 -2.62 1.77 -2.47
C VAL A 20 -1.14 1.73 -2.08
N LYS A 21 -0.56 0.53 -1.97
CA LYS A 21 0.87 0.38 -1.66
C LYS A 21 1.76 0.96 -2.76
N ALA A 22 1.44 0.74 -4.04
CA ALA A 22 2.20 1.30 -5.15
C ALA A 22 2.16 2.83 -5.15
N GLU A 23 0.99 3.43 -4.90
CA GLU A 23 0.84 4.88 -4.78
C GLU A 23 1.64 5.44 -3.58
N ALA A 24 1.65 4.72 -2.45
CA ALA A 24 2.45 5.09 -1.28
C ALA A 24 3.96 5.04 -1.58
N LEU A 25 4.42 4.02 -2.31
CA LEU A 25 5.83 3.91 -2.73
C LEU A 25 6.24 5.06 -3.64
N ILE A 26 5.37 5.52 -4.55
CA ILE A 26 5.64 6.69 -5.41
C ILE A 26 5.78 7.96 -4.56
N LYS A 27 4.90 8.16 -3.58
CA LYS A 27 4.96 9.33 -2.66
C LYS A 27 6.23 9.34 -1.81
N CYS A 28 6.74 8.15 -1.46
CA CYS A 28 7.95 7.96 -0.67
C CYS A 28 9.20 7.68 -1.51
N ASP A 29 9.18 7.93 -2.83
CA ASP A 29 10.21 7.52 -3.79
C ASP A 29 11.66 7.86 -3.37
N PRO A 30 11.98 9.07 -2.86
CA PRO A 30 13.35 9.37 -2.42
C PRO A 30 13.85 8.40 -1.33
N ILE A 31 13.01 8.11 -0.34
CA ILE A 31 13.34 7.23 0.79
C ILE A 31 13.39 5.77 0.33
N VAL A 32 12.49 5.37 -0.58
CA VAL A 32 12.49 4.05 -1.21
C VAL A 32 13.81 3.81 -1.94
N ARG A 33 14.31 4.81 -2.68
CA ARG A 33 15.59 4.72 -3.40
C ARG A 33 16.77 4.57 -2.45
N GLU A 34 16.82 5.35 -1.37
CA GLU A 34 17.88 5.21 -0.36
C GLU A 34 17.87 3.82 0.29
N PHE A 35 16.68 3.34 0.68
CA PHE A 35 16.53 2.00 1.25
C PHE A 35 16.93 0.92 0.23
N ALA A 36 16.49 1.03 -1.02
CA ALA A 36 16.83 0.10 -2.10
C ALA A 36 18.34 0.09 -2.39
N ALA A 37 19.00 1.24 -2.40
CA ALA A 37 20.45 1.34 -2.54
C ALA A 37 21.17 0.63 -1.39
N CYS A 38 20.69 0.79 -0.15
CA CYS A 38 21.24 0.08 1.01
C CYS A 38 21.01 -1.43 0.96
N ALA A 39 19.82 -1.86 0.53
CA ALA A 39 19.44 -3.27 0.46
C ALA A 39 20.07 -3.99 -0.75
N SER A 40 20.49 -3.25 -1.78
CA SER A 40 21.12 -3.81 -2.97
C SER A 40 22.40 -4.57 -2.60
N GLY A 41 22.48 -5.84 -3.03
CA GLY A 41 23.60 -6.73 -2.71
C GLY A 41 23.60 -7.28 -1.29
N ARG A 42 22.56 -7.00 -0.48
CA ARG A 42 22.36 -7.55 0.86
C ARG A 42 21.12 -8.43 0.85
N THR A 43 21.27 -9.72 1.11
CA THR A 43 20.13 -10.65 1.23
C THR A 43 19.79 -10.92 2.68
N ILE A 44 20.79 -11.26 3.49
CA ILE A 44 20.61 -11.63 4.90
C ILE A 44 20.73 -10.39 5.79
N SER A 45 21.63 -9.46 5.45
CA SER A 45 22.02 -8.35 6.33
C SER A 45 21.15 -7.11 6.33
N VAL A 46 20.13 -7.05 5.47
CA VAL A 46 19.26 -5.88 5.31
C VAL A 46 18.60 -5.49 6.63
N ALA A 47 18.11 -6.46 7.39
CA ALA A 47 17.33 -6.22 8.60
C ALA A 47 18.08 -5.43 9.68
N TRP A 48 19.41 -5.55 9.75
CA TRP A 48 20.25 -4.78 10.66
C TRP A 48 20.99 -3.64 9.96
N ALA A 49 21.59 -3.90 8.80
CA ALA A 49 22.45 -2.93 8.11
C ALA A 49 21.68 -1.75 7.49
N CYS A 50 20.38 -1.92 7.23
CA CYS A 50 19.51 -0.88 6.68
C CYS A 50 18.38 -0.49 7.64
N ARG A 51 18.50 -0.84 8.94
CA ARG A 51 17.41 -0.67 9.92
C ARG A 51 16.90 0.77 10.00
N ASP A 52 17.78 1.76 9.98
CA ASP A 52 17.37 3.16 10.11
C ASP A 52 16.72 3.71 8.84
N LEU A 53 17.18 3.29 7.66
CA LEU A 53 16.50 3.58 6.39
C LEU A 53 15.13 2.89 6.32
N HIS A 54 15.03 1.66 6.83
CA HIS A 54 13.76 0.96 6.94
C HIS A 54 12.79 1.71 7.86
N LYS A 55 13.22 2.23 9.01
CA LYS A 55 12.37 3.06 9.89
C LYS A 55 11.86 4.30 9.16
N LYS A 56 12.74 5.05 8.49
CA LYS A 56 12.34 6.23 7.70
C LYS A 56 11.32 5.88 6.62
N LEU A 57 11.53 4.75 5.93
CA LEU A 57 10.59 4.26 4.93
C LEU A 57 9.23 3.94 5.56
N GLN A 58 9.20 3.26 6.71
CA GLN A 58 7.96 2.96 7.44
C GLN A 58 7.26 4.22 7.94
N GLU A 59 8.00 5.20 8.43
CA GLU A 59 7.46 6.50 8.86
C GLU A 59 6.75 7.23 7.70
N CYS A 60 7.29 7.16 6.50
CA CYS A 60 6.66 7.72 5.29
C CYS A 60 5.45 6.90 4.81
N LEU A 61 5.55 5.56 4.81
CA LEU A 61 4.48 4.70 4.29
C LEU A 61 3.27 4.63 5.22
N ARG A 62 3.48 4.66 6.54
CA ARG A 62 2.43 4.37 7.54
C ARG A 62 1.16 5.23 7.35
N PRO A 63 1.21 6.56 7.17
CA PRO A 63 -0.01 7.36 6.98
C PRO A 63 -0.81 7.02 5.71
N HIS A 64 -0.20 6.28 4.77
CA HIS A 64 -0.84 5.86 3.52
C HIS A 64 -1.33 4.41 3.56
N THR A 65 -0.78 3.59 4.44
CA THR A 65 -1.06 2.14 4.50
C THR A 65 -1.57 1.67 5.86
N ASP A 66 -1.89 2.58 6.78
CA ASP A 66 -2.56 2.25 8.04
C ASP A 66 -4.01 1.80 7.83
N ALA A 67 -4.62 1.26 8.88
CA ALA A 67 -5.97 0.70 8.81
C ALA A 67 -7.00 1.74 8.33
N GLU A 68 -6.86 3.00 8.74
CA GLU A 68 -7.79 4.06 8.35
C GLU A 68 -7.64 4.45 6.88
N ALA A 69 -6.41 4.59 6.38
CA ALA A 69 -6.14 4.87 4.97
C ALA A 69 -6.65 3.75 4.06
N MET A 70 -6.45 2.50 4.48
CA MET A 70 -6.94 1.33 3.76
C MET A 70 -8.46 1.26 3.77
N GLU A 71 -9.11 1.61 4.88
CA GLU A 71 -10.57 1.65 4.96
C GLU A 71 -11.17 2.77 4.09
N ARG A 72 -10.56 3.96 4.08
CA ARG A 72 -10.94 5.03 3.15
C ARG A 72 -10.86 4.57 1.69
N ALA A 73 -9.79 3.87 1.33
CA ALA A 73 -9.62 3.33 -0.01
C ALA A 73 -10.70 2.28 -0.36
N ARG A 74 -11.08 1.42 0.60
CA ARG A 74 -12.16 0.44 0.43
C ARG A 74 -13.52 1.09 0.21
N ILE A 75 -13.87 2.06 1.05
CA ILE A 75 -15.15 2.79 0.95
C ILE A 75 -15.24 3.49 -0.41
N ALA A 76 -14.17 4.16 -0.83
CA ALA A 76 -14.11 4.82 -2.14
C ALA A 76 -14.27 3.81 -3.29
N PHE A 77 -13.60 2.67 -3.24
CA PHE A 77 -13.73 1.62 -4.25
C PHE A 77 -15.18 1.09 -4.35
N LEU A 78 -15.82 0.81 -3.20
CA LEU A 78 -17.21 0.35 -3.17
C LEU A 78 -18.18 1.41 -3.71
N ALA A 79 -17.93 2.70 -3.45
CA ALA A 79 -18.72 3.78 -4.00
C ALA A 79 -18.61 3.86 -5.53
N GLU A 80 -17.41 3.76 -6.09
CA GLU A 80 -17.20 3.75 -7.54
C GLU A 80 -17.79 2.50 -8.21
N LYS A 81 -17.70 1.34 -7.55
CA LYS A 81 -18.33 0.11 -8.03
C LYS A 81 -19.84 0.26 -8.15
N ARG A 82 -20.50 0.88 -7.17
CA ARG A 82 -21.95 1.14 -7.20
C ARG A 82 -22.36 2.06 -8.35
N LYS A 83 -21.57 3.12 -8.62
CA LYS A 83 -21.83 4.03 -9.74
C LYS A 83 -21.74 3.32 -11.09
N ARG A 84 -20.74 2.45 -11.27
CA ARG A 84 -20.55 1.69 -12.53
C ARG A 84 -21.62 0.63 -12.76
N SER A 85 -22.27 0.13 -11.71
CA SER A 85 -23.34 -0.86 -11.80
C SER A 85 -24.75 -0.25 -11.94
N SER A 86 -24.86 1.08 -11.92
CA SER A 86 -26.11 1.83 -12.14
C SER A 86 -26.17 2.37 -13.55
#